data_AF-A0A524M0L7-F1
#
_entry.id   AF-A0A524M0L7-F1
#
_cell.length_a   1.000
_cell.length_b   1.000
_cell.length_c   1.000
_cell.angle_alpha   90.00
_cell.angle_beta   90.00
_cell.angle_gamma   90.00
#
_symmetry.space_group_name_H-M   'P 1'
#
loop_
_entity.id
_entity.type
_entity.pdbx_description
1 polymer ?
#
loop_
_entity_poly.entity_id
_entity_poly.type
_entity_poly.pdbx_seq_one_letter_code
_entity_poly.pdbx_strand_id
1 'polypeptide(L)'
;FCYNILHFTPDMLRKPFYMLFAYRINIKDLRRLLEKGRHIRLAERFELNNGKLYPFFAGRGITVNHNMLSRLEAHEEQGLLGSTVWVTPGLPFMIPITASFVLAVILGDLIYYFMTEVLARFYFLIGK
;
A
#
# COMPACT_ATOMS: atom_id res chain seq x y z
N PHE A 1 -0.74 -1.48 7.02
CA PHE A 1 -0.60 -0.95 8.39
C PHE A 1 0.10 -1.90 9.36
N CYS A 2 -0.52 -2.99 9.86
CA CYS A 2 0.08 -3.84 10.92
C CYS A 2 1.48 -4.35 10.58
N TYR A 3 1.72 -4.75 9.33
CA TYR A 3 3.04 -5.14 8.85
C TYR A 3 4.12 -4.07 9.11
N ASN A 4 3.80 -2.79 8.90
CA ASN A 4 4.72 -1.67 9.09
C ASN A 4 4.95 -1.34 10.57
N ILE A 5 4.00 -1.65 11.46
CA ILE A 5 4.21 -1.53 12.90
C ILE A 5 5.25 -2.56 13.34
N LEU A 6 5.13 -3.79 12.84
CA LEU A 6 6.06 -4.89 13.16
C LEU A 6 7.45 -4.70 12.54
N HIS A 7 7.54 -4.02 11.39
CA HIS A 7 8.79 -3.78 10.64
C HIS A 7 9.15 -2.29 10.60
N PHE A 8 8.91 -1.59 11.70
CA PHE A 8 9.06 -0.14 11.76
C PHE A 8 10.52 0.30 11.57
N THR A 9 10.70 1.41 10.85
CA THR A 9 11.99 2.11 10.71
C THR A 9 11.76 3.60 10.91
N PRO A 10 12.65 4.34 11.62
CA PRO A 10 12.45 5.77 11.90
C PRO A 10 12.15 6.63 10.66
N ASP A 11 12.76 6.31 9.52
CA ASP A 11 12.50 6.97 8.23
C ASP A 11 11.03 6.95 7.79
N MET A 12 10.25 5.95 8.23
CA MET A 12 8.83 5.83 7.87
C MET A 12 8.00 6.98 8.41
N LEU A 13 8.46 7.63 9.49
CA LEU A 13 7.81 8.81 10.05
C LEU A 13 7.87 10.03 9.13
N ARG A 14 8.75 10.04 8.12
CA ARG A 14 8.74 11.08 7.08
C ARG A 14 7.50 11.01 6.19
N LYS A 15 6.87 9.84 6.10
CA LYS A 15 5.69 9.57 5.26
C LYS A 15 4.67 8.69 6.01
N PRO A 16 4.06 9.18 7.11
CA PRO A 16 3.24 8.34 7.99
C PRO A 16 2.00 7.80 7.28
N PHE A 17 1.39 8.57 6.37
CA PHE A 17 0.24 8.14 5.58
C PHE A 17 0.54 6.92 4.69
N TYR A 18 1.79 6.76 4.25
CA TYR A 18 2.16 5.61 3.42
C TYR A 18 2.11 4.32 4.23
N MET A 19 2.31 4.38 5.55
CA MET A 19 2.30 3.20 6.41
C MET A 19 0.92 2.52 6.48
N LEU A 20 -0.15 3.22 6.10
CA LEU A 20 -1.48 2.62 6.01
C LEU A 20 -1.59 1.68 4.81
N PHE A 21 -1.11 2.12 3.65
CA PHE A 21 -1.40 1.51 2.34
C PHE A 21 -0.20 0.82 1.66
N ALA A 22 1.03 1.18 2.05
CA ALA A 22 2.28 0.74 1.44
C ALA A 22 3.28 0.25 2.50
N TYR A 23 4.28 -0.53 2.10
CA TYR A 23 5.37 -0.99 2.97
C TYR A 23 6.72 -0.78 2.28
N ARG A 24 7.82 -0.75 3.04
CA ARG A 24 9.17 -0.60 2.50
C ARG A 24 9.80 -1.97 2.24
N ILE A 25 10.45 -2.11 1.09
CA ILE A 25 11.30 -3.28 0.77
C ILE A 25 12.61 -2.84 0.15
N ASN A 26 13.63 -3.69 0.22
CA ASN A 26 14.87 -3.49 -0.50
C ASN A 26 14.68 -3.73 -2.01
N ILE A 27 15.39 -2.97 -2.85
CA ILE A 27 15.32 -3.11 -4.31
C ILE A 27 15.75 -4.52 -4.75
N LYS A 28 16.71 -5.15 -4.06
CA LYS A 28 17.13 -6.54 -4.32
C LYS A 28 16.02 -7.56 -4.05
N ASP A 29 15.21 -7.33 -2.99
CA ASP A 29 14.08 -8.20 -2.69
C ASP A 29 12.93 -8.00 -3.68
N LEU A 30 12.77 -6.78 -4.23
CA LEU A 30 11.79 -6.50 -5.27
C LEU A 30 12.02 -7.38 -6.51
N ARG A 31 13.28 -7.58 -6.93
CA ARG A 31 13.65 -8.51 -8.00
C ARG A 31 13.15 -9.92 -7.73
N ARG A 32 13.52 -10.47 -6.56
CA ARG A 32 13.13 -11.83 -6.16
C ARG A 32 11.62 -12.00 -6.11
N LEU A 33 10.89 -10.97 -5.69
CA LEU A 33 9.43 -11.00 -5.64
C LEU A 33 8.80 -10.95 -7.04
N LEU A 34 9.38 -10.18 -7.95
CA LEU A 34 8.96 -10.12 -9.35
C LEU A 34 9.16 -11.47 -10.06
N GLU A 35 10.31 -12.11 -9.87
CA GLU A 35 10.62 -13.44 -10.43
C GLU A 35 9.68 -14.53 -9.90
N LYS A 36 9.27 -14.42 -8.63
CA LYS A 36 8.27 -15.31 -8.01
C LYS A 36 6.84 -15.05 -8.48
N GLY A 37 6.63 -14.14 -9.43
CA GLY A 37 5.31 -13.80 -9.95
C GLY A 37 4.40 -13.09 -8.93
N ARG A 38 4.97 -12.47 -7.89
CA ARG A 38 4.16 -11.74 -6.91
C ARG A 38 3.73 -10.41 -7.51
N HIS A 39 2.43 -10.15 -7.50
CA HIS A 39 1.89 -8.87 -7.90
C HIS A 39 2.20 -7.80 -6.84
N ILE A 40 3.21 -6.98 -7.13
CA ILE A 40 3.63 -5.84 -6.31
C ILE A 40 3.67 -4.61 -7.20
N ARG A 41 3.26 -3.47 -6.65
CA ARG A 41 3.26 -2.19 -7.35
C ARG A 41 4.10 -1.19 -6.57
N LEU A 42 4.80 -0.31 -7.26
CA LEU A 42 5.48 0.81 -6.60
C LEU A 42 4.45 1.82 -6.12
N ALA A 43 4.59 2.27 -4.88
CA ALA A 43 3.76 3.32 -4.31
C ALA A 43 4.21 4.72 -4.77
N GLU A 44 5.42 4.82 -5.35
CA GLU A 44 6.06 6.07 -5.73
C GLU A 44 6.43 6.07 -7.21
N ARG A 45 6.20 7.22 -7.86
CA ARG A 45 6.82 7.59 -9.12
C ARG A 45 8.07 8.39 -8.81
N PHE A 46 9.15 8.14 -9.53
CA PHE A 46 10.36 8.95 -9.42
C PHE A 46 10.51 9.84 -10.66
N GLU A 47 10.65 11.13 -10.45
CA GLU A 47 10.93 12.11 -11.50
C GLU A 47 12.31 12.72 -11.25
N LEU A 48 13.13 12.78 -12.31
CA LEU A 48 14.46 13.37 -12.25
C LEU A 48 14.35 14.86 -12.51
N ASN A 49 14.75 15.69 -11.55
CA ASN A 49 14.82 17.14 -11.70
C ASN A 49 16.15 17.63 -11.14
N ASN A 50 16.92 18.37 -11.95
CA ASN A 50 18.24 18.93 -11.60
C ASN A 50 19.19 17.92 -10.93
N GLY A 51 19.23 16.68 -11.45
CA GLY A 51 20.10 15.62 -10.94
C GLY A 51 19.64 14.98 -9.63
N LYS A 52 18.46 15.33 -9.10
CA LYS A 52 17.84 14.68 -7.93
C LYS A 52 16.55 13.96 -8.31
N LEU A 53 16.32 12.80 -7.69
CA LEU A 53 15.07 12.04 -7.83
C LEU A 53 14.05 12.51 -6.79
N TYR A 54 12.89 12.95 -7.26
CA TYR A 54 11.77 13.34 -6.41
C TYR A 54 10.69 12.25 -6.42
N PRO A 55 10.36 11.66 -5.26
CA PRO A 55 9.32 10.66 -5.17
C PRO A 55 7.92 11.29 -5.04
N PHE A 56 7.04 10.97 -5.97
CA PHE A 56 5.62 11.36 -5.98
C PHE A 56 4.73 10.17 -5.67
N PHE A 57 3.71 10.37 -4.81
CA PHE A 57 2.77 9.30 -4.49
C PHE A 57 1.95 8.90 -5.71
N ALA A 58 2.03 7.63 -6.10
CA ALA A 58 1.21 7.06 -7.15
C ALA A 58 0.04 6.30 -6.51
N GLY A 59 -1.11 6.98 -6.31
CA GLY A 59 -2.26 6.40 -5.61
C GLY A 59 -2.80 5.09 -6.20
N ARG A 60 -2.64 4.86 -7.52
CA ARG A 60 -3.01 3.60 -8.16
C ARG A 60 -1.93 2.52 -8.09
N GLY A 61 -0.73 2.86 -7.64
CA GLY A 61 0.46 2.03 -7.75
C GLY A 61 0.95 1.86 -9.20
N ILE A 62 2.25 1.79 -9.40
CA ILE A 62 2.88 1.60 -10.70
C ILE A 62 3.27 0.14 -10.84
N THR A 63 2.90 -0.48 -11.95
CA THR A 63 3.28 -1.87 -12.25
C THR A 63 4.78 -1.98 -12.44
N VAL A 64 5.42 -2.86 -11.66
CA VAL A 64 6.85 -3.10 -11.76
C VAL A 64 7.12 -4.03 -12.94
N ASN A 65 8.03 -3.61 -13.81
CA ASN A 65 8.57 -4.45 -14.89
C ASN A 65 10.09 -4.49 -14.80
N HIS A 66 10.73 -5.35 -15.60
CA HIS A 66 12.17 -5.54 -15.55
C HIS A 66 12.93 -4.26 -15.91
N ASN A 67 12.47 -3.50 -16.91
CA ASN A 67 13.08 -2.22 -17.30
C ASN A 67 13.08 -1.20 -16.15
N MET A 68 11.93 -1.03 -15.49
CA MET A 68 11.76 -0.13 -14.36
C MET A 68 12.63 -0.53 -13.18
N LEU A 69 12.73 -1.84 -12.90
CA LEU A 69 13.59 -2.37 -11.87
C LEU A 69 15.08 -2.08 -12.17
N SER A 70 15.53 -2.32 -13.41
CA SER A 70 16.90 -1.97 -13.81
C SER A 70 17.20 -0.48 -13.66
N ARG A 71 16.22 0.40 -13.93
CA ARG A 71 16.36 1.85 -13.70
C ARG A 71 16.48 2.19 -12.21
N LEU A 72 15.70 1.54 -11.36
CA LEU A 72 15.76 1.72 -9.90
C LEU A 72 17.12 1.30 -9.34
N GLU A 73 17.66 0.18 -9.80
CA GLU A 73 18.99 -0.30 -9.41
C GLU A 73 20.10 0.63 -9.90
N ALA A 74 20.04 1.10 -11.15
CA ALA A 74 21.00 2.07 -11.66
C ALA A 74 21.00 3.37 -10.82
N HIS A 75 19.81 3.82 -10.39
CA HIS A 75 19.70 4.99 -9.51
C HIS A 75 20.19 4.73 -8.07
N GLU A 76 20.09 3.49 -7.58
CA GLU A 76 20.71 3.05 -6.32
C GLU A 76 22.24 3.06 -6.43
N GLU A 77 22.80 2.48 -7.50
CA GLU A 77 24.25 2.43 -7.75
C GLU A 77 24.87 3.82 -7.92
N GLN A 78 24.12 4.75 -8.53
CA GLN A 78 24.52 6.15 -8.68
C GLN A 78 24.37 6.97 -7.38
N GLY A 79 23.83 6.38 -6.30
CA GLY A 79 23.57 7.05 -5.03
C GLY A 79 22.43 8.09 -5.08
N LEU A 80 21.63 8.09 -6.15
CA LEU A 80 20.49 8.99 -6.34
C LEU A 80 19.24 8.53 -5.58
N LEU A 81 19.17 7.24 -5.25
CA LEU A 81 18.06 6.61 -4.55
C LEU A 81 18.60 5.73 -3.41
N GLY A 82 17.90 5.69 -2.28
CA GLY A 82 18.21 4.75 -1.21
C GLY A 82 17.92 3.30 -1.61
N SER A 83 18.48 2.34 -0.89
CA SER A 83 18.33 0.90 -1.17
C SER A 83 16.92 0.34 -0.96
N THR A 84 15.97 1.17 -0.51
CA THR A 84 14.61 0.77 -0.17
C THR A 84 13.58 1.66 -0.82
N VAL A 85 12.47 1.05 -1.23
CA VAL A 85 11.38 1.70 -1.96
C VAL A 85 10.04 1.37 -1.33
N TRP A 86 9.09 2.29 -1.49
CA TRP A 86 7.72 2.06 -1.06
C TRP A 86 6.96 1.26 -2.11
N VAL A 87 6.33 0.18 -1.67
CA VAL A 87 5.52 -0.70 -2.52
C VAL A 87 4.15 -0.92 -1.91
N THR A 88 3.15 -1.08 -2.76
CA THR A 88 1.82 -1.53 -2.37
C THR A 88 1.66 -3.01 -2.73
N PRO A 89 1.13 -3.83 -1.81
CA PRO A 89 0.84 -5.22 -2.11
C PRO A 89 -0.31 -5.30 -3.11
N GLY A 90 -0.31 -6.29 -3.99
CA GLY A 90 -1.52 -6.70 -4.68
C GLY A 90 -2.50 -7.25 -3.64
N LEU A 91 -3.51 -6.46 -3.24
CA LEU A 91 -4.53 -6.89 -2.30
C LEU A 91 -5.41 -7.96 -2.95
N PRO A 92 -5.50 -9.18 -2.38
CA PRO A 92 -6.40 -10.20 -2.86
C PRO A 92 -7.82 -9.89 -2.35
N PHE A 93 -8.51 -8.94 -3.01
CA PHE A 93 -9.86 -8.51 -2.60
C PHE A 93 -10.87 -9.65 -2.51
N MET A 94 -10.62 -10.77 -3.20
CA MET A 94 -11.45 -11.98 -3.10
C MET A 94 -11.56 -12.51 -1.67
N ILE A 95 -10.46 -12.55 -0.90
CA ILE A 95 -10.46 -13.11 0.46
C ILE A 95 -11.45 -12.38 1.39
N PRO A 96 -11.33 -11.04 1.60
CA PRO A 96 -12.27 -10.34 2.46
C PRO A 96 -13.71 -10.41 1.92
N ILE A 97 -13.92 -10.32 0.60
CA ILE A 97 -15.26 -10.43 0.02
C ILE A 97 -15.89 -11.80 0.34
N THR A 98 -15.16 -12.90 0.14
CA THR A 98 -15.67 -14.24 0.44
C THR A 98 -15.92 -14.44 1.94
N ALA A 99 -15.03 -13.93 2.79
CA ALA A 99 -15.20 -14.02 4.24
C ALA A 99 -16.43 -13.22 4.69
N SER A 100 -16.61 -12.00 4.17
CA SER A 100 -17.79 -11.17 4.43
C SER A 100 -19.08 -11.81 3.93
N PHE A 101 -19.06 -12.47 2.77
CA PHE A 101 -20.22 -13.19 2.24
C PHE A 101 -20.66 -14.31 3.20
N VAL A 102 -19.73 -15.17 3.62
CA VAL A 102 -20.03 -16.24 4.59
C VAL A 102 -20.52 -15.66 5.92
N LEU A 103 -19.88 -14.58 6.38
CA LEU A 103 -20.26 -13.92 7.63
C LEU A 103 -21.65 -13.29 7.55
N ALA A 104 -22.04 -12.73 6.40
CA ALA A 104 -23.35 -12.13 6.19
C ALA A 104 -24.48 -13.17 6.22
N VAL A 105 -24.22 -14.42 5.80
CA VAL A 105 -25.21 -15.50 5.95
C VAL A 105 -25.49 -15.81 7.42
N ILE A 106 -24.49 -15.70 8.29
CA ILE A 106 -24.59 -16.06 9.72
C ILE A 106 -25.04 -14.86 10.56
N LEU A 107 -24.51 -13.68 10.28
CA LEU A 107 -24.64 -12.46 11.10
C LEU A 107 -25.28 -11.30 10.34
N GLY A 108 -25.92 -11.55 9.21
CA GLY A 108 -26.45 -10.50 8.32
C GLY A 108 -27.40 -9.55 9.03
N ASP A 109 -28.39 -10.10 9.74
CA ASP A 109 -29.37 -9.29 10.48
C ASP A 109 -28.69 -8.47 11.59
N LEU A 110 -27.71 -9.05 12.29
CA LEU A 110 -26.96 -8.34 13.32
C LEU A 110 -26.18 -7.15 12.73
N ILE A 111 -25.52 -7.36 11.59
CA ILE A 111 -24.80 -6.30 10.86
C ILE A 111 -25.79 -5.23 10.40
N TYR A 112 -26.96 -5.62 9.89
CA TYR A 112 -27.99 -4.70 9.43
C TYR A 112 -28.50 -3.79 10.55
N TYR A 113 -28.89 -4.38 11.70
CA TYR A 113 -29.36 -3.61 12.85
C TYR A 113 -28.26 -2.70 13.39
N PHE A 114 -27.03 -3.20 13.51
CA PHE A 114 -25.89 -2.40 13.94
C PHE A 114 -25.65 -1.19 13.03
N MET A 115 -25.63 -1.40 11.71
CA MET A 115 -25.43 -0.33 10.73
C MET A 115 -26.57 0.69 10.77
N THR A 116 -27.81 0.23 10.89
CA THR A 116 -28.99 1.10 10.97
C THR A 116 -28.94 1.99 12.21
N GLU A 117 -28.58 1.43 13.36
CA GLU A 117 -28.45 2.18 14.61
C GLU A 117 -27.32 3.22 14.53
N VAL A 118 -26.15 2.84 14.00
CA VAL A 118 -25.02 3.76 13.80
C VAL A 118 -25.40 4.91 12.86
N LEU A 119 -26.04 4.61 11.73
CA LEU A 119 -26.51 5.61 10.77
C LEU A 119 -27.55 6.54 11.37
N ALA A 120 -28.53 6.01 12.11
CA ALA A 120 -29.55 6.82 12.77
C ALA A 120 -28.92 7.79 13.78
N ARG A 121 -27.97 7.32 14.59
CA ARG A 121 -27.22 8.17 15.54
C ARG A 121 -26.38 9.22 14.84
N PHE A 122 -25.70 8.85 13.75
CA PHE A 122 -24.91 9.78 12.94
C PHE A 122 -25.79 10.86 12.30
N TYR A 123 -26.94 10.47 11.75
CA TYR A 123 -27.90 11.40 11.16
C TYR A 123 -28.48 12.36 12.21
N PHE A 124 -28.82 11.86 13.40
CA PHE A 124 -29.26 12.70 14.51
C PHE A 124 -28.19 13.71 14.96
N LEU A 125 -26.90 13.34 14.90
CA LEU A 125 -25.77 14.20 15.23
C LEU A 125 -25.52 15.32 14.21
N ILE A 126 -25.89 15.11 12.93
CA ILE A 126 -25.69 16.07 11.84
C ILE A 126 -26.96 16.90 11.56
N GLY A 127 -28.14 16.33 11.80
CA GLY A 127 -29.45 16.96 11.62
C GLY A 127 -29.88 17.86 12.78
N LYS A 128 -28.99 18.13 13.74
CA LYS A 128 -29.13 19.13 14.80
C LYS A 128 -28.15 20.27 14.59
#